data_AF-A0AAU2XIU9-F1
#
_entry.id   AF-A0AAU2XIU9-F1
#
_cell.length_a   1.000
_cell.length_b   1.000
_cell.length_c   1.000
_cell.angle_alpha   90.00
_cell.angle_beta   90.00
_cell.angle_gamma   90.00
#
_symmetry.space_group_name_H-M   'P 1'
#
loop_
_entity.id
_entity.type
_entity.pdbx_description
1 polymer ?
#
loop_
_entity_poly.entity_id
_entity_poly.type
_entity_poly.pdbx_seq_one_letter_code
_entity_poly.pdbx_strand_id
1 'polypeptide(L)'
;MTPIYRYRLAPEGLLTRRQLRARGLRPAGQPIAGEIQWRRGRRVAYLYRLDLAAPVREMTPGRARALAAAMRARRTCPLCLRDREFVISRALGCCWPCHQAQQGEKEAA
;
A
#
# COMPACT_ATOMS: atom_id res chain seq x y z
N MET A 1 16.03 -23.45 9.73
CA MET A 1 16.99 -22.87 8.79
C MET A 1 16.32 -22.77 7.43
N THR A 2 16.13 -21.58 6.88
CA THR A 2 15.54 -21.37 5.55
C THR A 2 16.62 -21.51 4.46
N PRO A 3 16.37 -22.26 3.38
CA PRO A 3 17.35 -22.42 2.31
C PRO A 3 17.61 -21.10 1.58
N ILE A 4 18.89 -20.85 1.26
CA ILE A 4 19.33 -19.68 0.49
C ILE A 4 19.77 -20.16 -0.90
N TYR A 5 19.11 -19.66 -1.92
CA TYR A 5 19.36 -19.94 -3.33
C TYR A 5 20.12 -18.79 -3.99
N ARG A 6 20.96 -19.12 -4.97
CA ARG A 6 21.55 -18.12 -5.86
C ARG A 6 20.48 -17.54 -6.78
N TYR A 7 20.76 -16.37 -7.34
CA TYR A 7 19.85 -15.71 -8.28
C TYR A 7 19.46 -16.64 -9.44
N ARG A 8 18.14 -16.80 -9.66
CA ARG A 8 17.53 -17.69 -10.67
C ARG A 8 17.75 -19.20 -10.48
N LEU A 9 18.27 -19.65 -9.33
CA LEU A 9 18.47 -21.07 -9.01
C LEU A 9 17.54 -21.58 -7.90
N ALA A 10 16.39 -20.93 -7.70
CA ALA A 10 15.38 -21.45 -6.79
C ALA A 10 14.64 -22.62 -7.47
N PRO A 11 14.33 -23.70 -6.74
CA PRO A 11 13.57 -24.82 -7.28
C PRO A 11 12.15 -24.41 -7.65
N GLU A 12 11.50 -25.23 -8.46
CA GLU A 12 10.10 -25.06 -8.82
C GLU A 12 9.19 -25.15 -7.59
N GLY A 13 7.97 -24.60 -7.72
CA GLY A 13 7.01 -24.52 -6.61
C GLY A 13 7.29 -23.41 -5.58
N LEU A 14 8.45 -22.74 -5.67
CA LEU A 14 8.78 -21.56 -4.87
C LEU A 14 8.64 -20.27 -5.67
N LEU A 15 7.88 -19.32 -5.13
CA LEU A 15 7.58 -18.07 -5.80
C LEU A 15 7.77 -16.88 -4.87
N THR A 16 8.27 -15.79 -5.43
CA THR A 16 8.30 -14.49 -4.75
C THR A 16 6.89 -13.93 -4.59
N ARG A 17 6.71 -13.01 -3.63
CA ARG A 17 5.43 -12.28 -3.44
C ARG A 17 4.93 -11.63 -4.73
N ARG A 18 5.84 -11.10 -5.55
CA ARG A 18 5.51 -10.47 -6.84
C ARG A 18 5.00 -11.50 -7.85
N GLN A 19 5.63 -12.66 -7.94
CA GLN A 19 5.20 -13.74 -8.83
C GLN A 19 3.88 -14.38 -8.39
N LEU A 20 3.63 -14.50 -7.09
CA LEU A 20 2.31 -14.90 -6.58
C LEU A 20 1.24 -13.87 -6.96
N ARG A 21 1.54 -12.58 -6.75
CA ARG A 21 0.59 -11.50 -7.06
C ARG A 21 0.23 -11.43 -8.54
N ALA A 22 1.20 -11.67 -9.43
CA ALA A 22 0.96 -11.76 -10.87
C ALA A 22 -0.02 -12.89 -11.25
N ARG A 23 -0.14 -13.92 -10.40
CA ARG A 23 -1.10 -15.03 -10.54
C ARG A 23 -2.39 -14.84 -9.72
N GLY A 24 -2.62 -13.66 -9.16
CA GLY A 24 -3.78 -13.42 -8.29
C GLY A 24 -3.71 -14.12 -6.92
N LEU A 25 -2.52 -14.56 -6.50
CA LEU A 25 -2.29 -15.29 -5.26
C LEU A 25 -1.60 -14.42 -4.19
N ARG A 26 -1.70 -14.85 -2.93
CA ARG A 26 -1.01 -14.30 -1.76
C ARG A 26 -0.36 -15.44 -0.96
N PRO A 27 0.70 -15.17 -0.17
CA PRO A 27 1.36 -16.18 0.68
C PRO A 27 0.47 -16.85 1.73
N ALA A 28 -0.73 -16.35 1.99
CA ALA A 28 -1.68 -16.90 2.96
C ALA A 28 -1.22 -16.97 4.43
N GLY A 29 -0.14 -16.26 4.81
CA GLY A 29 0.39 -16.27 6.18
C GLY A 29 1.39 -17.39 6.45
N GLN A 30 1.76 -18.16 5.42
CA GLN A 30 2.81 -19.17 5.52
C GLN A 30 4.17 -18.52 5.87
N PRO A 31 5.06 -19.25 6.57
CA PRO A 31 6.42 -18.79 6.81
C PRO A 31 7.21 -18.68 5.50
N ILE A 32 8.34 -17.97 5.54
CA ILE A 32 9.27 -17.93 4.42
C ILE A 32 9.80 -19.34 4.20
N ALA A 33 9.67 -19.84 2.97
CA ALA A 33 10.12 -21.19 2.60
C ALA A 33 11.54 -21.21 2.04
N GLY A 34 12.05 -20.05 1.62
CA GLY A 34 13.43 -19.87 1.17
C GLY A 34 13.74 -18.44 0.79
N GLU A 35 15.00 -18.19 0.46
CA GLU A 35 15.49 -16.87 0.11
C GLU A 35 16.34 -16.93 -1.15
N ILE A 36 16.25 -15.92 -2.00
CA ILE A 36 17.23 -15.67 -3.05
C ILE A 36 18.08 -14.50 -2.62
N GLN A 37 19.39 -14.70 -2.50
CA GLN A 37 20.33 -13.64 -2.15
C GLN A 37 21.27 -13.35 -3.33
N TRP A 38 21.45 -12.07 -3.67
CA TRP A 38 22.40 -11.64 -4.69
C TRP A 38 23.02 -10.29 -4.37
N ARG A 39 24.04 -9.89 -5.14
CA ARG A 39 24.90 -8.74 -4.84
C ARG A 39 25.48 -8.82 -3.43
N ARG A 40 26.11 -9.96 -3.10
CA ARG A 40 26.73 -10.23 -1.78
C ARG A 40 25.75 -10.02 -0.62
N GLY A 41 24.52 -10.53 -0.76
CA GLY A 41 23.48 -10.43 0.27
C GLY A 41 22.75 -9.08 0.34
N ARG A 42 23.16 -8.05 -0.42
CA ARG A 42 22.50 -6.73 -0.41
C ARG A 42 21.10 -6.73 -1.01
N ARG A 43 20.74 -7.77 -1.75
CA ARG A 43 19.39 -7.97 -2.27
C ARG A 43 18.90 -9.36 -1.89
N VAL A 44 17.71 -9.38 -1.30
CA VAL A 44 17.03 -10.58 -0.83
C VAL A 44 15.63 -10.62 -1.44
N ALA A 45 15.23 -11.78 -1.96
CA ALA A 45 13.85 -12.05 -2.32
C ALA A 45 13.34 -13.27 -1.55
N TYR A 46 12.29 -13.07 -0.76
CA TYR A 46 11.64 -14.15 -0.02
C TYR A 46 10.78 -14.99 -0.95
N LEU A 47 10.89 -16.29 -0.77
CA LEU A 47 10.16 -17.32 -1.49
C LEU A 47 9.11 -17.95 -0.61
N TYR A 48 7.98 -18.26 -1.23
CA TYR A 48 6.81 -18.86 -0.62
C TYR A 48 6.37 -20.03 -1.49
N ARG A 49 5.81 -21.06 -0.87
CA ARG A 49 5.32 -22.21 -1.61
C ARG A 49 4.03 -21.86 -2.34
N LEU A 50 3.92 -22.31 -3.58
CA LEU A 50 2.76 -22.11 -4.43
C LEU A 50 1.53 -22.89 -3.93
N ASP A 51 1.72 -24.11 -3.44
CA ASP A 51 0.65 -25.00 -2.98
C ASP A 51 -0.05 -24.50 -1.70
N LEU A 52 0.67 -23.73 -0.87
CA LEU A 52 0.11 -23.07 0.31
C LEU A 52 -0.38 -21.65 0.02
N ALA A 53 -0.29 -21.18 -1.22
CA ALA A 53 -0.77 -19.85 -1.59
C ALA A 53 -2.30 -19.86 -1.68
N ALA A 54 -2.91 -18.74 -1.29
CA ALA A 54 -4.36 -18.55 -1.39
C ALA A 54 -4.66 -17.44 -2.39
N PRO A 55 -5.87 -17.40 -2.97
CA PRO A 55 -6.32 -16.24 -3.72
C PRO A 55 -6.17 -14.94 -2.90
N VAL A 56 -5.84 -13.86 -3.61
CA VAL A 56 -5.88 -12.52 -3.06
C VAL A 56 -7.31 -12.25 -2.55
N ARG A 57 -7.42 -11.69 -1.34
CA ARG A 57 -8.71 -11.29 -0.78
C ARG A 57 -9.31 -10.21 -1.67
N GLU A 58 -10.51 -10.47 -2.16
CA GLU A 58 -11.27 -9.49 -2.92
C GLU A 58 -11.66 -8.29 -2.04
N MET A 59 -11.89 -7.16 -2.70
CA MET A 59 -12.44 -5.99 -2.06
C MET A 59 -13.89 -6.29 -1.67
N THR A 60 -14.18 -6.23 -0.37
CA THR A 60 -15.56 -6.41 0.10
C THR A 60 -16.31 -5.08 0.03
N PRO A 61 -17.64 -5.08 -0.16
CA PRO A 61 -18.44 -3.86 -0.12
C PRO A 61 -18.25 -3.05 1.16
N GLY A 62 -18.08 -3.73 2.31
CA GLY A 62 -17.79 -3.07 3.59
C GLY A 62 -16.45 -2.32 3.59
N ARG A 63 -15.38 -2.93 3.05
CA ARG A 63 -14.08 -2.27 2.91
C ARG A 63 -14.13 -1.10 1.94
N ALA A 64 -14.87 -1.23 0.83
CA ALA A 64 -15.06 -0.15 -0.13
C ALA A 64 -15.76 1.05 0.50
N ARG A 65 -16.85 0.83 1.27
CA ARG A 65 -17.54 1.89 2.00
C ARG A 65 -16.64 2.56 3.05
N ALA A 66 -15.88 1.78 3.82
CA ALA A 66 -14.95 2.32 4.81
C ALA A 66 -13.85 3.19 4.15
N LEU A 67 -13.31 2.75 3.01
CA LEU A 67 -12.34 3.54 2.25
C LEU A 67 -12.94 4.84 1.72
N ALA A 68 -14.17 4.79 1.17
CA ALA A 68 -14.88 5.96 0.70
C ALA A 68 -15.16 6.97 1.83
N ALA A 69 -15.56 6.49 3.00
CA ALA A 69 -15.76 7.34 4.18
C ALA A 69 -14.44 7.98 4.65
N ALA A 70 -13.35 7.21 4.71
CA ALA A 70 -12.03 7.73 5.07
C ALA A 70 -11.46 8.72 4.03
N MET A 71 -11.81 8.55 2.74
CA MET A 71 -11.49 9.50 1.68
C MET A 71 -12.28 10.80 1.87
N ARG A 72 -13.60 10.71 2.04
CA ARG A 72 -14.44 11.89 2.30
C ARG A 72 -13.93 12.69 3.49
N ALA A 73 -13.64 12.06 4.63
CA ALA A 73 -13.11 12.75 5.80
C ALA A 73 -11.79 13.51 5.54
N ARG A 74 -10.92 12.96 4.69
CA ARG A 74 -9.64 13.59 4.30
C ARG A 74 -9.77 14.72 3.28
N ARG A 75 -10.92 14.82 2.63
CA ARG A 75 -11.19 15.77 1.54
C ARG A 75 -12.19 16.84 1.93
N THR A 76 -12.98 16.62 2.97
CA THR A 76 -13.88 17.62 3.55
C THR A 76 -13.09 18.66 4.33
N CYS A 77 -13.17 19.91 3.91
CA CYS A 77 -12.53 21.02 4.62
C CYS A 77 -13.23 21.30 5.96
N PRO A 78 -12.51 21.46 7.08
CA PRO A 78 -13.13 21.80 8.36
C PRO A 78 -13.69 23.23 8.40
N LEU A 79 -13.21 24.14 7.53
CA LEU A 79 -13.65 25.55 7.51
C LEU A 79 -14.92 25.76 6.68
N CYS A 80 -14.96 25.25 5.46
CA CYS A 80 -16.09 25.47 4.54
C CYS A 80 -16.96 24.22 4.33
N LEU A 81 -16.65 23.11 5.00
CA LEU A 81 -17.39 21.84 4.98
C LEU A 81 -17.57 21.20 3.59
N ARG A 82 -16.84 21.69 2.58
CA ARG A 82 -16.91 21.16 1.21
C ARG A 82 -15.96 19.99 1.02
N ASP A 83 -16.47 18.88 0.44
CA ASP A 83 -15.65 17.76 -0.07
C ASP A 83 -14.88 18.24 -1.30
N ARG A 84 -13.56 18.17 -1.25
CA ARG A 84 -12.66 18.52 -2.35
C ARG A 84 -12.34 17.27 -3.17
N GLU A 85 -12.01 17.43 -4.45
CA GLU A 85 -11.58 16.30 -5.28
C GLU A 85 -10.18 15.79 -4.93
N PHE A 86 -9.46 16.52 -4.08
CA PHE A 86 -8.11 16.21 -3.61
C PHE A 86 -8.06 16.05 -2.08
N VAL A 87 -7.08 15.29 -1.60
CA VAL A 87 -6.81 15.15 -0.16
C VAL A 87 -6.21 16.45 0.38
N ILE A 88 -6.83 16.99 1.43
CA ILE A 88 -6.36 18.21 2.08
C ILE A 88 -5.03 17.95 2.79
N SER A 89 -4.06 18.83 2.56
CA SER A 89 -2.75 18.74 3.24
C SER A 89 -2.92 18.98 4.74
N ARG A 90 -2.32 18.09 5.55
CA ARG A 90 -2.29 18.25 7.02
C ARG A 90 -1.57 19.52 7.45
N ALA A 91 -0.59 19.99 6.69
CA ALA A 91 0.17 21.20 7.01
C ALA A 91 -0.68 22.48 6.87
N LEU A 92 -1.63 22.49 5.93
CA LEU A 92 -2.53 23.63 5.72
C LEU A 92 -3.71 23.64 6.70
N GLY A 93 -4.07 22.48 7.26
CA GLY A 93 -5.22 22.31 8.16
C GLY A 93 -6.60 22.50 7.50
N CYS A 94 -6.65 23.09 6.30
CA CYS A 94 -7.87 23.36 5.54
C CYS A 94 -7.61 23.25 4.03
N CYS A 95 -8.68 23.31 3.23
CA CYS A 95 -8.54 23.25 1.79
C CYS A 95 -7.81 24.49 1.24
N TRP A 96 -7.14 24.31 0.10
CA TRP A 96 -6.36 25.36 -0.56
C TRP A 96 -7.09 26.71 -0.72
N PRO A 97 -8.37 26.78 -1.18
CA PRO A 97 -9.07 28.07 -1.28
C PRO A 97 -9.26 28.78 0.07
N CYS A 98 -9.58 28.06 1.14
CA CYS A 98 -9.72 28.66 2.47
C CYS A 98 -8.37 29.13 3.02
N HIS A 99 -7.31 28.36 2.76
CA HIS A 99 -5.96 28.77 3.14
C HIS A 99 -5.57 30.07 2.43
N GLN A 100 -5.81 30.17 1.12
CA GLN A 100 -5.52 31.40 0.36
C GLN A 100 -6.30 32.61 0.89
N ALA A 101 -7.59 32.45 1.21
CA ALA A 101 -8.39 33.53 1.80
C ALA A 101 -7.80 34.02 3.14
N GLN A 102 -7.43 33.10 4.02
CA GLN A 102 -6.82 33.43 5.32
C GLN A 102 -5.46 34.10 5.20
N GLN A 103 -4.67 33.80 4.16
CA GLN A 103 -3.39 34.48 3.94
C GLN A 103 -3.62 35.91 3.46
N GLY A 104 -4.58 36.14 2.55
CA GLY A 104 -4.94 37.49 2.09
C GLY A 104 -5.47 38.39 3.21
N GLU A 105 -6.25 37.83 4.15
CA GLU A 105 -6.70 38.55 5.35
C GLU A 105 -5.55 38.95 6.27
N LYS A 106 -4.51 38.10 6.39
CA LYS A 106 -3.33 38.38 7.21
C LYS A 106 -2.38 39.40 6.58
N GLU A 107 -2.29 39.43 5.26
CA GLU A 107 -1.45 40.39 4.53
C GLU A 107 -2.07 41.80 4.49
N ALA A 108 -3.39 41.90 4.62
CA ALA A 108 -4.12 43.17 4.67
C ALA A 108 -4.23 43.79 6.07
N ALA A 109 -3.81 43.07 7.12
CA ALA A 109 -3.84 43.48 8.52
C ALA A 109 -2.44 43.90 9.01
#